data_AF-A0AAE7NNT3-F1
#
_entry.id   AF-A0AAE7NNT3-F1
#
_cell.length_a   1.000
_cell.length_b   1.000
_cell.length_c   1.000
_cell.angle_alpha   90.00
_cell.angle_beta   90.00
_cell.angle_gamma   90.00
#
_symmetry.space_group_name_H-M   'P 1'
#
loop_
_entity.id
_entity.type
_entity.pdbx_description
1 polymer ?
#
loop_
_entity_poly.entity_id
_entity_poly.type
_entity_poly.pdbx_seq_one_letter_code
_entity_poly.pdbx_strand_id
1 'polypeptide(L)'
;MVGKSEPEYYIQLCAQKYAQITENIAASSSAGEIAEMKHKLAIIKEAALEEAKAERRCRMWKLPEFLKVIVDRGGALEKSIPRADALSLIDFFAVPPMGTLGLLSSSQLDHLADMCEGWACTPNLRDYEAARLNGMAIGLRRLAEYLGPLHRPHEPTKSLHGLTERDASD
;
A
#
# COMPACT_ATOMS: atom_id res chain seq x y z
N MET A 1 -22.48 0.49 21.80
CA MET A 1 -21.71 1.58 21.17
C MET A 1 -20.40 0.99 20.70
N VAL A 2 -20.27 0.65 19.42
CA VAL A 2 -18.98 0.24 18.85
C VAL A 2 -18.13 1.51 18.83
N GLY A 3 -17.04 1.55 19.60
CA GLY A 3 -16.13 2.69 19.63
C GLY A 3 -15.71 3.01 18.19
N LYS A 4 -15.69 4.30 17.83
CA LYS A 4 -15.10 4.70 16.54
C LYS A 4 -13.65 4.23 16.56
N SER A 5 -13.37 3.14 15.88
CA SER A 5 -12.00 2.72 15.60
C SER A 5 -11.28 3.89 14.94
N GLU A 6 -10.02 4.09 15.28
CA GLU A 6 -9.19 5.12 14.64
C GLU A 6 -9.17 4.90 13.11
N PRO A 7 -9.04 5.96 12.30
CA PRO A 7 -8.85 5.81 10.86
C PRO A 7 -7.74 4.79 10.59
N GLU A 8 -7.94 3.92 9.61
CA GLU A 8 -6.99 2.84 9.25
C GLU A 8 -6.82 1.69 10.26
N TYR A 9 -7.53 1.65 11.40
CA TYR A 9 -7.35 0.59 12.42
C TYR A 9 -7.39 -0.84 11.84
N TYR A 10 -8.37 -1.13 10.98
CA TYR A 10 -8.50 -2.47 10.37
C TYR A 10 -7.42 -2.75 9.31
N ILE A 11 -6.92 -1.72 8.65
CA ILE A 11 -5.79 -1.82 7.71
C ILE A 11 -4.52 -2.21 8.49
N GLN A 12 -4.25 -1.51 9.59
CA GLN A 12 -3.12 -1.81 10.48
C GLN A 12 -3.23 -3.23 11.04
N LEU A 13 -4.41 -3.63 11.53
CA LEU A 13 -4.64 -4.98 12.05
C LEU A 13 -4.35 -6.05 10.99
N CYS A 14 -4.79 -5.84 9.75
CA CYS A 14 -4.51 -6.78 8.66
C CYS A 14 -3.01 -6.89 8.38
N ALA A 15 -2.29 -5.77 8.30
CA ALA A 15 -0.84 -5.75 8.08
C ALA A 15 -0.08 -6.49 9.21
N GLN A 16 -0.41 -6.20 10.48
CA GLN A 16 0.22 -6.85 11.62
C GLN A 16 -0.05 -8.36 11.66
N LYS A 17 -1.28 -8.78 11.39
CA LYS A 17 -1.63 -10.22 11.31
C LYS A 17 -0.90 -10.91 10.15
N TYR A 18 -0.77 -10.22 9.01
CA TYR A 18 -0.02 -10.71 7.86
C TYR A 18 1.46 -10.94 8.21
N ALA A 19 2.10 -9.95 8.85
CA ALA A 19 3.49 -10.05 9.28
C ALA A 19 3.70 -11.20 10.28
N GLN A 20 2.84 -11.28 11.31
CA GLN A 20 2.92 -12.35 12.32
C GLN A 20 2.82 -13.75 11.72
N ILE A 21 1.88 -13.97 10.79
CA ILE A 21 1.72 -15.28 10.16
C ILE A 21 2.92 -15.59 9.26
N THR A 22 3.48 -14.59 8.58
CA THR A 22 4.68 -14.77 7.76
C THR A 22 5.87 -15.23 8.61
N GLU A 23 6.05 -14.65 9.80
CA GLU A 23 7.07 -15.08 10.77
C GLU A 23 6.82 -16.50 11.26
N ASN A 24 5.57 -16.84 11.60
CA ASN A 24 5.22 -18.18 12.04
C ASN A 24 5.47 -19.25 10.97
N ILE A 25 5.24 -18.91 9.69
CA ILE A 25 5.59 -19.81 8.59
C ILE A 25 7.11 -19.99 8.49
N ALA A 26 7.89 -18.92 8.62
CA ALA A 26 9.35 -19.00 8.57
C ALA A 26 9.93 -19.84 9.73
N ALA A 27 9.25 -19.87 10.88
CA ALA A 27 9.65 -20.65 12.04
C ALA A 27 9.10 -22.09 12.05
N SER A 28 8.03 -22.41 11.30
CA SER A 28 7.42 -23.75 11.31
C SER A 28 8.22 -24.75 10.48
N SER A 29 8.28 -25.99 10.96
CA SER A 29 8.86 -27.15 10.26
C SER A 29 7.80 -28.12 9.74
N SER A 30 6.51 -27.84 9.95
CA SER A 30 5.40 -28.72 9.60
C SER A 30 4.74 -28.30 8.28
N ALA A 31 4.82 -29.14 7.26
CA ALA A 31 4.21 -28.85 5.95
C ALA A 31 2.69 -28.60 6.03
N GLY A 32 1.99 -29.29 6.95
CA GLY A 32 0.55 -29.09 7.17
C GLY A 32 0.25 -27.72 7.79
N GLU A 33 1.01 -27.32 8.81
CA GLU A 33 0.85 -26.00 9.45
C GLU A 33 1.21 -24.87 8.48
N ILE A 34 2.25 -25.04 7.68
CA ILE A 34 2.65 -24.09 6.63
C ILE A 34 1.52 -23.91 5.62
N ALA A 35 0.91 -25.01 5.15
CA ALA A 35 -0.20 -24.94 4.21
C ALA A 35 -1.42 -24.22 4.79
N GLU A 36 -1.77 -24.50 6.05
CA GLU A 36 -2.87 -23.83 6.75
C GLU A 36 -2.60 -22.31 6.91
N MET A 37 -1.37 -21.94 7.31
CA MET A 37 -0.98 -20.55 7.47
C MET A 37 -0.97 -19.80 6.13
N LYS A 38 -0.54 -20.43 5.03
CA LYS A 38 -0.63 -19.86 3.68
C LYS A 38 -2.08 -19.58 3.29
N HIS A 39 -3.00 -20.48 3.60
CA HIS A 39 -4.42 -20.25 3.36
C HIS A 39 -4.94 -19.04 4.16
N LYS A 40 -4.54 -18.90 5.44
CA LYS A 40 -4.86 -17.72 6.26
C LYS A 40 -4.29 -16.43 5.68
N LEU A 41 -3.06 -16.45 5.15
CA LEU A 41 -2.48 -15.27 4.49
C LEU A 41 -3.31 -14.79 3.29
N ALA A 42 -3.82 -15.71 2.47
CA ALA A 42 -4.67 -15.35 1.32
C ALA A 42 -5.94 -14.61 1.78
N ILE A 43 -6.61 -15.12 2.80
CA ILE A 43 -7.80 -14.48 3.39
C ILE A 43 -7.48 -13.09 3.93
N ILE A 44 -6.35 -12.93 4.63
CA ILE A 44 -5.93 -11.61 5.16
C ILE A 44 -5.62 -10.63 4.05
N LYS A 45 -4.99 -11.06 2.95
CA LYS A 45 -4.74 -10.19 1.79
C LYS A 45 -6.03 -9.66 1.18
N GLU A 46 -7.04 -10.51 1.02
CA GLU A 46 -8.35 -10.11 0.51
C GLU A 46 -9.05 -9.13 1.46
N ALA A 47 -9.08 -9.43 2.76
CA ALA A 47 -9.64 -8.54 3.77
C ALA A 47 -8.93 -7.17 3.77
N ALA A 48 -7.60 -7.16 3.76
CA ALA A 48 -6.80 -5.94 3.74
C ALA A 48 -7.10 -5.06 2.53
N LEU A 49 -7.32 -5.67 1.36
CA LEU A 49 -7.68 -4.96 0.14
C LEU A 49 -9.05 -4.29 0.27
N GLU A 50 -10.04 -5.00 0.84
CA GLU A 50 -11.37 -4.43 1.06
C GLU A 50 -11.37 -3.30 2.10
N GLU A 51 -10.58 -3.43 3.17
CA GLU A 51 -10.40 -2.35 4.16
C GLU A 51 -9.74 -1.11 3.53
N ALA A 52 -8.71 -1.30 2.70
CA ALA A 52 -8.09 -0.19 1.97
C ALA A 52 -9.05 0.50 0.99
N LYS A 53 -9.90 -0.28 0.30
CA LYS A 53 -10.97 0.27 -0.55
C LYS A 53 -12.00 1.04 0.28
N ALA A 54 -12.39 0.52 1.45
CA ALA A 54 -13.33 1.17 2.35
C ALA A 54 -12.78 2.51 2.86
N GLU A 55 -11.53 2.53 3.34
CA GLU A 55 -10.86 3.74 3.79
C GLU A 55 -10.73 4.76 2.66
N ARG A 56 -10.36 4.33 1.45
CA ARG A 56 -10.31 5.20 0.27
C ARG A 56 -11.67 5.82 -0.05
N ARG A 57 -12.77 5.06 0.04
CA ARG A 57 -14.14 5.60 -0.09
C ARG A 57 -14.42 6.63 1.01
N CYS A 58 -14.07 6.35 2.26
CA CYS A 58 -14.25 7.29 3.37
C CYS A 58 -13.49 8.61 3.15
N ARG A 59 -12.26 8.56 2.63
CA ARG A 59 -11.49 9.78 2.30
C ARG A 59 -12.02 10.51 1.08
N MET A 60 -12.50 9.78 0.07
CA MET A 60 -13.16 10.37 -1.10
C MET A 60 -14.33 11.28 -0.69
N TRP A 61 -15.12 10.88 0.31
CA TRP A 61 -16.23 11.69 0.81
C TRP A 61 -15.81 13.04 1.40
N LYS A 62 -14.56 13.17 1.87
CA LYS A 62 -14.00 14.40 2.44
C LYS A 62 -13.43 15.35 1.38
N LEU A 63 -13.23 14.87 0.15
CA LEU A 63 -12.69 15.69 -0.92
C LEU A 63 -13.72 16.71 -1.42
N PRO A 64 -13.28 17.91 -1.84
CA PRO A 64 -14.08 18.80 -2.66
C PRO A 64 -14.61 18.10 -3.92
N GLU A 65 -15.83 18.44 -4.35
CA GLU A 65 -16.51 17.75 -5.45
C GLU A 65 -15.71 17.75 -6.77
N PHE A 66 -15.06 18.87 -7.08
CA PHE A 66 -14.24 18.97 -8.29
C PHE A 66 -13.05 17.98 -8.26
N LEU A 67 -12.45 17.75 -7.08
CA LEU A 67 -11.37 16.78 -6.90
C LEU A 67 -11.85 15.34 -7.05
N LYS A 68 -13.05 15.01 -6.57
CA LYS A 68 -13.64 13.67 -6.78
C LYS A 68 -13.76 13.34 -8.26
N VAL A 69 -14.30 14.28 -9.05
CA VAL A 69 -14.41 14.13 -10.51
C VAL A 69 -13.06 13.89 -11.17
N ILE A 70 -12.00 14.55 -10.69
CA ILE A 70 -10.65 14.42 -11.23
C ILE A 70 -10.06 13.05 -10.90
N VAL A 71 -10.17 12.62 -9.65
CA VAL A 71 -9.71 11.30 -9.21
C VAL A 71 -10.41 10.19 -9.99
N ASP A 72 -11.73 10.30 -10.20
CA ASP A 72 -12.52 9.30 -10.90
C ASP A 72 -12.21 9.25 -12.41
N ARG A 73 -11.95 10.41 -13.04
CA ARG A 73 -11.74 10.51 -14.49
C ARG A 73 -10.27 10.43 -14.93
N GLY A 74 -9.32 10.45 -13.98
CA GLY A 74 -7.89 10.45 -14.28
C GLY A 74 -7.43 11.71 -15.04
N GLY A 75 -8.06 12.84 -14.76
CA GLY A 75 -7.85 14.09 -15.50
C GLY A 75 -6.70 14.95 -14.96
N ALA A 76 -6.09 15.74 -15.84
CA ALA A 76 -5.15 16.78 -15.44
C ALA A 76 -5.90 18.06 -15.09
N LEU A 77 -5.57 18.65 -13.95
CA LEU A 77 -6.01 20.00 -13.62
C LEU A 77 -5.25 21.02 -14.46
N GLU A 78 -5.99 21.86 -15.19
CA GLU A 78 -5.42 23.00 -15.93
C GLU A 78 -5.05 24.17 -15.00
N LYS A 79 -5.61 24.20 -13.79
CA LYS A 79 -5.41 25.27 -12.80
C LYS A 79 -4.58 24.77 -11.62
N SER A 80 -3.80 25.67 -11.03
CA SER A 80 -3.08 25.41 -9.78
C SER A 80 -4.03 24.99 -8.67
N ILE A 81 -3.61 24.06 -7.82
CA ILE A 81 -4.39 23.55 -6.69
C ILE A 81 -4.09 24.40 -5.45
N PRO A 82 -5.11 24.96 -4.77
CA PRO A 82 -4.92 25.59 -3.49
C PRO A 82 -4.27 24.63 -2.47
N ARG A 83 -3.40 25.14 -1.60
CA ARG A 83 -2.68 24.31 -0.62
C ARG A 83 -3.59 23.38 0.20
N ALA A 84 -4.77 23.85 0.62
CA ALA A 84 -5.72 23.05 1.40
C ALA A 84 -6.27 21.84 0.62
N ASP A 85 -6.53 22.03 -0.67
CA ASP A 85 -7.00 20.98 -1.57
C ASP A 85 -5.88 19.98 -1.88
N ALA A 86 -4.64 20.46 -2.01
CA ALA A 86 -3.46 19.60 -2.15
C ALA A 86 -3.25 18.72 -0.91
N LEU A 87 -3.40 19.26 0.31
CA LEU A 87 -3.33 18.47 1.54
C LEU A 87 -4.45 17.42 1.62
N SER A 88 -5.65 17.75 1.15
CA SER A 88 -6.78 16.81 1.09
C SER A 88 -6.51 15.67 0.09
N LEU A 89 -5.90 15.97 -1.06
CA LEU A 89 -5.44 14.95 -2.01
C LEU A 89 -4.33 14.07 -1.43
N ILE A 90 -3.36 14.67 -0.73
CA ILE A 90 -2.31 13.92 -0.04
C ILE A 90 -2.92 12.93 0.95
N ASP A 91 -3.87 13.37 1.79
CA ASP A 91 -4.60 12.49 2.71
C ASP A 91 -5.33 11.36 1.96
N PHE A 92 -6.02 11.68 0.87
CA PHE A 92 -6.70 10.67 0.05
C PHE A 92 -5.73 9.60 -0.51
N PHE A 93 -4.55 10.01 -1.00
CA PHE A 93 -3.55 9.09 -1.55
C PHE A 93 -2.70 8.40 -0.48
N ALA A 94 -2.76 8.86 0.78
CA ALA A 94 -2.05 8.28 1.93
C ALA A 94 -2.68 7.03 2.53
N VAL A 95 -3.70 6.46 1.88
CA VAL A 95 -4.23 5.13 2.25
C VAL A 95 -3.15 4.08 1.98
N PRO A 96 -2.76 3.27 2.98
CA PRO A 96 -1.74 2.24 2.80
C PRO A 96 -2.07 1.31 1.61
N PRO A 97 -1.11 1.04 0.71
CA PRO A 97 -1.36 0.30 -0.52
C PRO A 97 -1.41 -1.22 -0.26
N MET A 98 -2.45 -1.70 0.42
CA MET A 98 -2.57 -3.09 0.89
C MET A 98 -2.48 -4.15 -0.22
N GLY A 99 -2.69 -3.78 -1.48
CA GLY A 99 -2.46 -4.66 -2.63
C GLY A 99 -0.99 -5.10 -2.79
N THR A 100 -0.03 -4.45 -2.12
CA THR A 100 1.39 -4.83 -2.13
C THR A 100 1.76 -5.82 -1.02
N LEU A 101 0.80 -6.27 -0.19
CA LEU A 101 1.07 -7.24 0.86
C LEU A 101 1.69 -8.53 0.31
N GLY A 102 2.88 -8.84 0.82
CA GLY A 102 3.65 -10.01 0.38
C GLY A 102 4.38 -9.83 -0.95
N LEU A 103 4.47 -8.61 -1.48
CA LEU A 103 5.31 -8.31 -2.65
C LEU A 103 6.63 -7.64 -2.25
N LEU A 104 6.59 -6.79 -1.21
CA LEU A 104 7.70 -5.93 -0.80
C LEU A 104 8.01 -6.12 0.69
N SER A 105 9.29 -6.09 1.05
CA SER A 105 9.73 -5.93 2.44
C SER A 105 9.48 -4.51 2.95
N SER A 106 9.52 -4.30 4.26
CA SER A 106 9.38 -2.95 4.84
C SER A 106 10.45 -1.99 4.32
N SER A 107 11.69 -2.45 4.18
CA SER A 107 12.78 -1.66 3.59
C SER A 107 12.53 -1.29 2.12
N GLN A 108 11.91 -2.17 1.33
CA GLN A 108 11.56 -1.89 -0.07
C GLN A 108 10.40 -0.89 -0.15
N LEU A 109 9.44 -0.96 0.78
CA LEU A 109 8.35 0.01 0.90
C LEU A 109 8.89 1.41 1.27
N ASP A 110 9.81 1.50 2.24
CA ASP A 110 10.46 2.76 2.61
C ASP A 110 11.26 3.35 1.44
N HIS A 111 12.02 2.51 0.72
CA HIS A 111 12.77 2.97 -0.44
C HIS A 111 11.85 3.49 -1.55
N LEU A 112 10.72 2.81 -1.80
CA LEU A 112 9.73 3.27 -2.76
C LEU A 112 9.08 4.59 -2.30
N ALA A 113 8.88 4.78 -0.99
CA ALA A 113 8.40 6.05 -0.45
C ALA A 113 9.39 7.19 -0.71
N ASP A 114 10.70 6.96 -0.48
CA ASP A 114 11.76 7.93 -0.77
C ASP A 114 11.76 8.29 -2.27
N MET A 115 11.59 7.31 -3.15
CA MET A 115 11.48 7.54 -4.60
C MET A 115 10.26 8.39 -4.95
N CYS A 116 9.10 8.13 -4.34
CA CYS A 116 7.90 8.94 -4.52
C CYS A 116 8.12 10.40 -4.08
N GLU A 117 8.75 10.64 -2.93
CA GLU A 117 9.10 11.98 -2.45
C GLU A 117 10.08 12.70 -3.39
N GLY A 118 11.11 11.97 -3.87
CA GLY A 118 12.05 12.48 -4.85
C GLY A 118 11.38 12.87 -6.18
N TRP A 119 10.49 12.03 -6.68
CA TRP A 119 9.72 12.33 -7.90
C TRP A 119 8.74 13.48 -7.71
N ALA A 120 8.15 13.64 -6.51
CA ALA A 120 7.27 14.76 -6.20
C ALA A 120 7.98 16.12 -6.29
N CYS A 121 9.31 16.13 -6.18
CA CYS A 121 10.15 17.32 -6.33
C CYS A 121 10.54 17.63 -7.80
N THR A 122 10.06 16.87 -8.78
CA THR A 122 10.43 17.08 -10.19
C THR A 122 9.99 18.48 -10.67
N PRO A 123 10.87 19.25 -11.33
CA PRO A 123 10.50 20.56 -11.87
C PRO A 123 9.33 20.47 -12.84
N ASN A 124 8.41 21.44 -12.79
CA ASN A 124 7.19 21.50 -13.61
C ASN A 124 6.23 20.31 -13.43
N LEU A 125 6.37 19.53 -12.37
CA LEU A 125 5.37 18.53 -12.02
C LEU A 125 4.07 19.22 -11.63
N ARG A 126 2.94 18.73 -12.15
CA ARG A 126 1.62 19.28 -11.82
C ARG A 126 1.29 19.02 -10.35
N ASP A 127 0.65 19.99 -9.70
CA ASP A 127 0.27 19.93 -8.29
C ASP A 127 -0.46 18.63 -7.90
N TYR A 128 -1.33 18.13 -8.78
CA TYR A 128 -2.04 16.86 -8.57
C TYR A 128 -1.09 15.67 -8.47
N GLU A 129 -0.11 15.58 -9.39
CA GLU A 129 0.85 14.48 -9.40
C GLU A 129 1.80 14.57 -8.19
N ALA A 130 2.22 15.79 -7.82
CA ALA A 130 3.00 16.00 -6.61
C ALA A 130 2.22 15.57 -5.36
N ALA A 131 0.94 15.95 -5.24
CA ALA A 131 0.08 15.54 -4.14
C ALA A 131 -0.13 14.01 -4.11
N ARG A 132 -0.33 13.38 -5.28
CA ARG A 132 -0.46 11.93 -5.41
C ARG A 132 0.78 11.19 -4.94
N LEU A 133 1.96 11.62 -5.40
CA LEU A 133 3.23 11.00 -5.03
C LEU A 133 3.53 11.16 -3.54
N ASN A 134 3.32 12.36 -2.99
CA ASN A 134 3.49 12.61 -1.56
C ASN A 134 2.53 11.78 -0.71
N GLY A 135 1.26 11.65 -1.11
CA GLY A 135 0.31 10.77 -0.43
C GLY A 135 0.75 9.30 -0.52
N MET A 136 1.15 8.82 -1.69
CA MET A 136 1.67 7.46 -1.85
C MET A 136 2.87 7.18 -0.94
N ALA A 137 3.81 8.11 -0.83
CA ALA A 137 4.96 7.98 0.08
C ALA A 137 4.50 7.78 1.53
N ILE A 138 3.55 8.58 2.02
CA ILE A 138 2.98 8.41 3.37
C ILE A 138 2.32 7.04 3.53
N GLY A 139 1.50 6.62 2.56
CA GLY A 139 0.83 5.32 2.59
C GLY A 139 1.81 4.14 2.62
N LEU A 140 2.91 4.23 1.87
CA LEU A 140 3.99 3.25 1.84
C LEU A 140 4.72 3.16 3.19
N ARG A 141 5.10 4.31 3.78
CA ARG A 141 5.76 4.35 5.10
C ARG A 141 4.87 3.78 6.20
N ARG A 142 3.58 4.11 6.20
CA ARG A 142 2.61 3.53 7.13
C ARG A 142 2.50 2.01 6.98
N LEU A 143 2.47 1.51 5.75
CA LEU A 143 2.44 0.06 5.53
C LEU A 143 3.72 -0.61 6.06
N ALA A 144 4.89 -0.02 5.80
CA ALA A 144 6.17 -0.50 6.33
C ALA A 144 6.17 -0.52 7.88
N GLU A 145 5.67 0.55 8.50
CA GLU A 145 5.51 0.66 9.95
C GLU A 145 4.57 -0.44 10.49
N TYR A 146 3.40 -0.64 9.88
CA TYR A 146 2.41 -1.62 10.34
C TYR A 146 2.89 -3.06 10.19
N LEU A 147 3.69 -3.34 9.15
CA LEU A 147 4.33 -4.64 8.96
C LEU A 147 5.50 -4.87 9.93
N GLY A 148 6.10 -3.79 10.43
CA GLY A 148 7.29 -3.81 11.28
C GLY A 148 8.59 -3.83 10.48
N PRO A 149 9.71 -3.35 11.07
CA PRO A 149 10.95 -3.05 10.35
C PRO A 149 11.66 -4.28 9.76
N LEU A 150 11.39 -5.46 10.31
CA LEU A 150 12.05 -6.71 9.91
C LEU A 150 11.18 -7.57 8.98
N HIS A 151 9.98 -7.10 8.61
CA HIS A 151 9.10 -7.88 7.76
C HIS A 151 9.74 -8.18 6.40
N ARG A 152 9.68 -9.45 6.02
CA ARG A 152 10.06 -9.96 4.71
C ARG A 152 8.88 -10.73 4.11
N PRO A 153 8.61 -10.60 2.81
CA PRO A 153 7.58 -11.39 2.15
C PRO A 153 7.79 -12.89 2.33
N HIS A 154 6.71 -13.61 2.64
CA HIS A 154 6.76 -15.07 2.77
C HIS A 154 7.11 -15.76 1.44
N GLU A 155 6.56 -15.26 0.34
CA GLU A 155 6.92 -15.69 -1.00
C GLU A 155 7.84 -14.62 -1.57
N PRO A 156 9.13 -14.93 -1.85
CA PRO A 156 9.89 -14.06 -2.72
C PRO A 156 9.12 -13.99 -4.04
N THR A 157 8.93 -12.79 -4.59
CA THR A 157 8.50 -12.67 -5.98
C THR A 157 9.39 -13.61 -6.79
N LYS A 158 8.83 -14.72 -7.30
CA LYS A 158 9.35 -15.27 -8.55
C LYS A 158 9.33 -14.07 -9.47
N SER A 159 10.54 -13.56 -9.69
CA SER A 159 10.88 -12.34 -10.39
C SER A 159 9.73 -11.80 -11.25
N LEU A 160 9.36 -10.53 -11.08
CA LEU A 160 8.62 -9.79 -12.12
C LEU A 160 9.36 -9.84 -13.49
N HIS A 161 10.56 -10.41 -13.55
CA HIS A 161 11.22 -10.96 -14.74
C HIS A 161 11.23 -12.49 -14.73
N GLY A 162 10.06 -13.11 -14.89
CA GLY A 162 9.93 -14.54 -15.19
C GLY A 162 10.27 -14.88 -16.65
N LEU A 163 11.36 -14.33 -17.20
CA LEU A 163 11.76 -14.51 -18.61
C LEU A 163 13.28 -14.66 -18.83
N THR A 164 14.05 -15.13 -17.86
CA THR A 164 15.45 -15.51 -18.12
C THR A 164 15.86 -16.78 -17.40
N GLU A 165 15.05 -17.83 -17.48
CA GLU A 165 15.52 -19.21 -17.39
C GLU A 165 14.68 -20.03 -18.38
N ARG A 166 14.88 -19.78 -19.68
CA ARG A 166 14.64 -20.81 -20.70
C ARG A 166 15.97 -21.47 -20.99
N ASP A 167 16.00 -22.77 -20.75
CA ASP A 167 16.73 -23.78 -21.52
C ASP A 167 18.21 -23.48 -21.79
N ALA A 168 19.05 -23.78 -20.80
CA ALA A 168 20.44 -24.16 -21.02
C ALA A 168 20.70 -25.53 -20.39
N SER A 169 19.97 -26.53 -20.86
CA SER A 169 20.28 -27.94 -20.69
C SER A 169 19.66 -28.68 -21.87
N ASP A 170 20.41 -28.68 -22.98
CA ASP A 170 20.70 -29.85 -23.81
C ASP A 170 21.91 -29.53 -24.71
#